data_AF-A0A8H9P1G1-F1
#
_entry.id   AF-A0A8H9P1G1-F1
#
_cell.length_a   1.000
_cell.length_b   1.000
_cell.length_c   1.000
_cell.angle_alpha   90.00
_cell.angle_beta   90.00
_cell.angle_gamma   90.00
#
_symmetry.space_group_name_H-M   'P 1'
#
loop_
_entity.id
_entity.type
_entity.pdbx_description
1 polymer ?
#
loop_
_entity_poly.entity_id
_entity_poly.type
_entity_poly.pdbx_seq_one_letter_code
_entity_poly.pdbx_strand_id
1 'polypeptide(L)'
;MKFTLHQDQMRVTSIPYSSTKMVIFSGVPLKKNSHKTNSGKYYVTIKADPDAIPVQPALGQHWSVKGTRLVEEVETGDFVMQQHTYESPEHIECSLPETGEQLIRFIARESDFKGIGESKARALWELLGKDFHPTVRKDTHESRERLRSVLSEDSINALFEGYAKYKNLAYCNWMTEHKIPASIQQRLLKHHGEESIEAIKQNPYVLIGFGMSFTDVDKLVNFDQFKITVCDHRRLSAALETAIRKEIEKGHTYTTQACLRPYLTKLLKDKELVTEAFKAGHNKAQYILNPDTGSYHPTAQLLMENVVAKRLKALANQNNLYDEVANSAYCSSVDELPYELTKKQIEAVTTCLDNAVSCITGGAGTGKTTVLRTALRAYHQMGFEIHAVALSGRAAMRLHESIGFITSTIAKLLRREPIEPSSDQPKHLLVIDEASMIDLPTMYRLVNHIHPSVRIIFTGDPDQLPPIGCGKVLADIVLSKAIA
;
A
#
# COMPACT_ATOMS: atom_id res chain seq x y z
N MET A 1 -40.74 -18.87 0.26
CA MET A 1 -41.18 -17.87 1.25
C MET A 1 -40.78 -16.49 0.73
N LYS A 2 -41.72 -15.56 0.54
CA LYS A 2 -41.39 -14.16 0.23
C LYS A 2 -40.94 -13.51 1.54
N PHE A 3 -39.64 -13.27 1.70
CA PHE A 3 -39.15 -12.46 2.82
C PHE A 3 -39.67 -11.04 2.63
N THR A 4 -40.42 -10.52 3.61
CA THR A 4 -40.87 -9.13 3.59
C THR A 4 -39.67 -8.24 3.87
N LEU A 5 -39.30 -7.40 2.89
CA LEU A 5 -38.23 -6.43 3.06
C LEU A 5 -38.74 -5.26 3.91
N HIS A 6 -38.01 -4.95 4.97
CA HIS A 6 -38.27 -3.81 5.83
C HIS A 6 -37.21 -2.74 5.60
N GLN A 7 -37.58 -1.48 5.81
CA GLN A 7 -36.65 -0.35 5.77
C GLN A 7 -36.79 0.46 7.06
N ASP A 8 -35.67 0.79 7.67
CA ASP A 8 -35.58 1.65 8.85
C ASP A 8 -34.50 2.72 8.60
N GLN A 9 -34.71 3.92 9.15
CA GLN A 9 -33.69 4.98 9.23
C GLN A 9 -33.33 5.17 10.70
N MET A 10 -32.06 5.29 11.02
CA MET A 10 -31.59 5.39 12.40
C MET A 10 -30.45 6.38 12.57
N ARG A 11 -30.30 6.89 13.79
CA ARG A 11 -29.10 7.59 14.25
C ARG A 11 -28.31 6.68 15.17
N VAL A 12 -27.04 6.45 14.87
CA VAL A 12 -26.15 5.60 15.68
C VAL A 12 -26.00 6.18 17.08
N THR A 13 -26.29 5.37 18.09
CA THR A 13 -26.15 5.72 19.52
C THR A 13 -25.20 4.79 20.26
N SER A 14 -24.89 3.62 19.70
CA SER A 14 -23.95 2.66 20.28
C SER A 14 -23.26 1.84 19.19
N ILE A 15 -21.99 1.51 19.43
CA ILE A 15 -21.20 0.60 18.58
C ILE A 15 -20.61 -0.46 19.53
N PRO A 16 -21.41 -1.47 19.94
CA PRO A 16 -20.99 -2.43 20.94
C PRO A 16 -19.84 -3.33 20.49
N TYR A 17 -19.66 -3.50 19.18
CA TYR A 17 -18.63 -4.40 18.64
C TYR A 17 -18.11 -3.91 17.29
N SER A 18 -16.79 -3.89 17.13
CA SER A 18 -16.12 -3.65 15.86
C SER A 18 -14.87 -4.51 15.74
N SER A 19 -14.78 -5.29 14.68
CA SER A 19 -13.61 -6.09 14.32
C SER A 19 -13.41 -6.09 12.81
N THR A 20 -12.39 -6.79 12.32
CA THR A 20 -12.12 -6.92 10.88
C THR A 20 -13.13 -7.80 10.14
N LYS A 21 -14.00 -8.54 10.85
CA LYS A 21 -14.95 -9.48 10.23
C LYS A 21 -16.42 -9.10 10.44
N MET A 22 -16.70 -8.30 11.47
CA MET A 22 -18.06 -7.93 11.81
C MET A 22 -18.04 -6.60 12.56
N VAL A 23 -19.00 -5.76 12.23
CA VAL A 23 -19.35 -4.58 13.02
C VAL A 23 -20.82 -4.65 13.42
N ILE A 24 -21.07 -4.33 14.68
CA ILE A 24 -22.42 -4.24 15.25
C ILE A 24 -22.59 -2.82 15.75
N PHE A 25 -23.61 -2.14 15.24
CA PHE A 25 -23.96 -0.81 15.68
C PHE A 25 -25.47 -0.65 15.79
N SER A 26 -25.89 0.08 16.81
CA SER A 26 -27.28 0.25 17.17
C SER A 26 -27.64 1.73 17.26
N GLY A 27 -28.87 2.04 16.93
CA GLY A 27 -29.35 3.40 16.86
C GLY A 27 -30.83 3.54 17.16
N VAL A 28 -31.22 4.77 17.42
CA VAL A 28 -32.63 5.15 17.58
C VAL A 28 -33.23 5.51 16.22
N PRO A 29 -34.47 5.10 15.93
CA PRO A 29 -35.08 5.37 14.64
C PRO A 29 -35.31 6.87 14.42
N LEU A 30 -35.10 7.31 13.17
CA LEU A 30 -35.41 8.64 12.68
C LEU A 30 -36.75 8.59 11.92
N LYS A 31 -37.71 9.43 12.30
CA LYS A 31 -38.92 9.63 11.49
C LYS A 31 -38.58 10.50 10.27
N LYS A 32 -39.08 10.14 9.07
CA LYS A 32 -39.13 11.07 7.92
C LYS A 32 -39.74 12.40 8.39
N ASN A 33 -38.95 13.47 8.31
CA ASN A 33 -39.33 14.86 8.66
C ASN A 33 -39.71 15.15 10.12
N SER A 34 -39.25 14.38 11.11
CA SER A 34 -39.53 14.70 12.52
C SER A 34 -38.27 14.84 13.38
N HIS A 35 -38.11 16.03 13.98
CA HIS A 35 -37.09 16.36 14.97
C HIS A 35 -37.25 15.65 16.32
N LYS A 36 -38.39 14.97 16.55
CA LYS A 36 -38.66 14.26 17.80
C LYS A 36 -37.89 12.94 17.82
N THR A 37 -36.89 12.87 18.68
CA THR A 37 -36.40 11.64 19.29
C THR A 37 -37.53 11.09 20.16
N ASN A 38 -38.47 10.36 19.59
CA ASN A 38 -39.34 9.54 20.42
C ASN A 38 -38.50 8.35 20.88
N SER A 39 -37.93 8.47 22.07
CA SER A 39 -37.67 7.32 22.91
C SER A 39 -38.95 6.50 23.03
N GLY A 40 -38.82 5.18 22.89
CA GLY A 40 -39.68 4.30 23.68
C GLY A 40 -40.53 3.27 22.95
N LYS A 41 -40.21 2.84 21.72
CA LYS A 41 -40.81 1.59 21.21
C LYS A 41 -39.82 0.61 20.62
N TYR A 42 -38.78 1.08 19.92
CA TYR A 42 -37.77 0.18 19.38
C TYR A 42 -36.43 0.87 19.11
N TYR A 43 -35.37 0.08 19.02
CA TYR A 43 -34.08 0.48 18.46
C TYR A 43 -33.69 -0.45 17.30
N VAL A 44 -32.86 0.06 16.41
CA VAL A 44 -32.38 -0.67 15.23
C VAL A 44 -30.95 -1.10 15.49
N THR A 45 -30.66 -2.38 15.25
CA THR A 45 -29.32 -2.96 15.33
C THR A 45 -28.94 -3.48 13.96
N ILE A 46 -27.77 -3.07 13.47
CA ILE A 46 -27.21 -3.53 12.21
C ILE A 46 -25.98 -4.36 12.53
N LYS A 47 -25.95 -5.60 12.02
CA LYS A 47 -24.77 -6.46 12.02
C LYS A 47 -24.33 -6.63 10.57
N ALA A 48 -23.14 -6.14 10.25
CA ALA A 48 -22.63 -6.16 8.87
C ALA A 48 -21.14 -6.49 8.83
N ASP A 49 -20.69 -6.95 7.67
CA ASP A 49 -19.26 -7.01 7.33
C ASP A 49 -18.73 -5.56 7.17
N PRO A 50 -17.60 -5.19 7.81
CA PRO A 50 -16.97 -3.88 7.63
C PRO A 50 -16.68 -3.51 6.17
N ASP A 51 -16.48 -4.48 5.30
CA ASP A 51 -16.27 -4.26 3.86
C ASP A 51 -17.57 -4.07 3.08
N ALA A 52 -18.73 -4.41 3.66
CA ALA A 52 -20.04 -4.29 3.03
C ALA A 52 -20.76 -2.96 3.34
N ILE A 53 -20.14 -2.06 4.10
CA ILE A 53 -20.70 -0.76 4.50
C ILE A 53 -19.89 0.40 3.91
N PRO A 54 -20.51 1.56 3.62
CA PRO A 54 -19.85 2.67 2.94
C PRO A 54 -18.78 3.36 3.79
N VAL A 55 -18.94 3.35 5.11
CA VAL A 55 -18.02 3.98 6.06
C VAL A 55 -18.06 3.23 7.38
N GLN A 56 -16.98 3.30 8.17
CA GLN A 56 -17.02 2.78 9.54
C GLN A 56 -18.07 3.55 10.36
N PRO A 57 -18.89 2.86 11.16
CA PRO A 57 -19.91 3.52 11.94
C PRO A 57 -19.28 4.41 13.01
N ALA A 58 -19.86 5.58 13.20
CA ALA A 58 -19.51 6.52 14.26
C ALA A 58 -20.78 7.01 14.98
N LEU A 59 -20.64 7.37 16.25
CA LEU A 59 -21.75 7.90 17.05
C LEU A 59 -22.32 9.16 16.40
N GLY A 60 -23.65 9.22 16.29
CA GLY A 60 -24.36 10.35 15.69
C GLY A 60 -24.58 10.26 14.18
N GLN A 61 -23.90 9.34 13.46
CA GLN A 61 -24.14 9.13 12.03
C GLN A 61 -25.58 8.70 11.75
N HIS A 62 -26.08 9.05 10.57
CA HIS A 62 -27.40 8.66 10.08
C HIS A 62 -27.27 7.52 9.08
N TRP A 63 -28.05 6.47 9.30
CA TRP A 63 -28.00 5.26 8.49
C TRP A 63 -29.41 4.88 8.03
N SER A 64 -29.52 4.50 6.77
CA SER A 64 -30.70 3.89 6.17
C SER A 64 -30.36 2.42 5.90
N VAL A 65 -31.22 1.51 6.35
CA VAL A 65 -31.02 0.06 6.19
C VAL A 65 -32.27 -0.58 5.61
N LYS A 66 -32.08 -1.49 4.67
CA LYS A 66 -33.15 -2.28 4.07
C LYS A 66 -32.74 -3.75 3.98
N GLY A 67 -33.63 -4.64 4.39
CA GLY A 67 -33.38 -6.08 4.36
C GLY A 67 -34.39 -6.87 5.18
N THR A 68 -34.07 -8.14 5.40
CA THR A 68 -34.79 -9.01 6.34
C THR A 68 -34.54 -8.51 7.76
N ARG A 69 -35.62 -8.36 8.52
CA ARG A 69 -35.59 -7.82 9.89
C ARG A 69 -36.09 -8.86 10.88
N LEU A 70 -35.28 -9.13 11.90
CA LEU A 70 -35.69 -9.88 13.07
C LEU A 70 -36.15 -8.90 14.15
N VAL A 71 -37.30 -9.18 14.77
CA VAL A 71 -37.86 -8.35 15.84
C VAL A 71 -37.90 -9.17 17.12
N GLU A 72 -37.22 -8.69 18.14
CA GLU A 72 -37.15 -9.31 19.47
C GLU A 72 -37.64 -8.30 20.52
N GLU A 73 -38.26 -8.78 21.59
CA GLU A 73 -38.59 -7.94 22.75
C GLU A 73 -37.44 -8.00 23.76
N VAL A 74 -36.92 -6.84 24.14
CA VAL A 74 -35.78 -6.70 25.04
C VAL A 74 -36.21 -5.86 26.23
N GLU A 75 -36.09 -6.44 27.43
CA GLU A 75 -36.28 -5.75 28.69
C GLU A 75 -35.10 -4.83 28.95
N THR A 76 -35.34 -3.52 29.01
CA THR A 76 -34.33 -2.50 29.32
C THR A 76 -34.78 -1.72 30.55
N GLY A 77 -34.38 -2.18 31.73
CA GLY A 77 -34.87 -1.63 33.00
C GLY A 77 -36.37 -1.92 33.18
N ASP A 78 -37.16 -0.89 33.47
CA ASP A 78 -38.62 -1.00 33.68
C ASP A 78 -39.46 -0.98 32.38
N PHE A 79 -38.81 -0.99 31.20
CA PHE A 79 -39.47 -0.85 29.90
C PHE A 79 -39.17 -2.04 28.98
N VAL A 80 -40.20 -2.55 28.30
CA VAL A 80 -40.07 -3.48 27.17
C VAL A 80 -39.89 -2.66 25.89
N MET A 81 -38.77 -2.84 25.20
CA MET A 81 -38.51 -2.24 23.90
C MET A 81 -38.32 -3.32 22.84
N GLN A 82 -38.73 -3.04 21.60
CA GLN A 82 -38.45 -3.92 20.48
C GLN A 82 -37.04 -3.67 19.92
N GLN A 83 -36.30 -4.72 19.60
CA GLN A 83 -35.05 -4.66 18.87
C GLN A 83 -35.29 -5.10 17.43
N HIS A 84 -35.05 -4.20 16.48
CA HIS A 84 -35.07 -4.49 15.06
C HIS A 84 -33.64 -4.83 14.59
N THR A 85 -33.34 -6.11 14.43
CA THR A 85 -32.02 -6.58 13.99
C THR A 85 -32.00 -6.85 12.49
N TYR A 86 -31.05 -6.21 11.80
CA TYR A 86 -30.70 -6.49 10.41
C TYR A 86 -29.34 -7.17 10.37
N GLU A 87 -29.31 -8.42 9.95
CA GLU A 87 -28.06 -9.17 9.74
C GLU A 87 -27.77 -9.23 8.24
N SER A 88 -26.60 -8.71 7.83
CA SER A 88 -26.18 -8.62 6.44
C SER A 88 -27.27 -8.01 5.53
N PRO A 89 -27.68 -6.76 5.78
CA PRO A 89 -28.77 -6.12 5.05
C PRO A 89 -28.52 -6.07 3.54
N GLU A 90 -29.60 -6.12 2.75
CA GLU A 90 -29.52 -6.06 1.29
C GLU A 90 -29.06 -4.69 0.78
N HIS A 91 -29.41 -3.63 1.49
CA HIS A 91 -28.99 -2.28 1.19
C HIS A 91 -28.74 -1.49 2.47
N ILE A 92 -27.65 -0.75 2.47
CA ILE A 92 -27.23 0.06 3.59
C ILE A 92 -26.56 1.33 3.08
N GLU A 93 -26.97 2.47 3.63
CA GLU A 93 -26.52 3.78 3.22
C GLU A 93 -26.25 4.62 4.46
N CYS A 94 -25.15 5.39 4.45
CA CYS A 94 -24.89 6.41 5.45
C CYS A 94 -25.13 7.77 4.80
N SER A 95 -25.90 8.65 5.43
CA SER A 95 -26.21 9.97 4.89
C SER A 95 -25.78 11.08 5.83
N LEU A 96 -25.47 12.24 5.23
CA LEU A 96 -25.32 13.46 6.02
C LEU A 96 -26.71 13.95 6.45
N PRO A 97 -26.83 14.55 7.64
CA PRO A 97 -28.10 15.15 8.04
C PRO A 97 -28.49 16.31 7.12
N GLU A 98 -29.72 16.27 6.58
CA GLU A 98 -30.22 17.28 5.64
C GLU A 98 -30.83 18.52 6.32
N THR A 99 -31.12 18.44 7.62
CA THR A 99 -31.75 19.54 8.38
C THR A 99 -30.77 20.20 9.34
N GLY A 100 -30.89 21.52 9.50
CA GLY A 100 -29.97 22.32 10.33
C GLY A 100 -29.79 21.79 11.76
N GLU A 101 -30.89 21.47 12.45
CA GLU A 101 -30.81 20.96 13.83
C GLU A 101 -30.15 19.57 13.91
N GLN A 102 -30.30 18.75 12.87
CA GLN A 102 -29.62 17.45 12.83
C GLN A 102 -28.13 17.60 12.52
N LEU A 103 -27.76 18.51 11.62
CA LEU A 103 -26.36 18.81 11.32
C LEU A 103 -25.65 19.39 12.54
N ILE A 104 -26.30 20.30 13.27
CA ILE A 104 -25.80 20.85 14.54
C ILE A 104 -25.47 19.72 15.52
N ARG A 105 -26.39 18.77 15.71
CA ARG A 105 -26.20 17.63 16.63
C ARG A 105 -25.15 16.64 16.15
N PHE A 106 -25.01 16.45 14.84
CA PHE A 106 -24.02 15.57 14.25
C PHE A 106 -22.60 16.10 14.51
N ILE A 107 -22.33 17.35 14.11
CA ILE A 107 -21.04 18.03 14.36
C ILE A 107 -20.73 18.05 15.86
N ALA A 108 -21.73 18.33 16.70
CA ALA A 108 -21.54 18.42 18.15
C ALA A 108 -21.17 17.10 18.85
N ARG A 109 -21.54 15.95 18.29
CA ARG A 109 -21.41 14.64 18.96
C ARG A 109 -20.36 13.74 18.33
N GLU A 110 -20.03 13.98 17.09
CA GLU A 110 -19.13 13.11 16.37
C GLU A 110 -17.66 13.45 16.71
N SER A 111 -16.87 12.41 16.93
CA SER A 111 -15.49 12.53 17.42
C SER A 111 -14.53 13.22 16.46
N ASP A 112 -14.89 13.33 15.18
CA ASP A 112 -14.07 13.95 14.15
C ASP A 112 -14.12 15.49 14.17
N PHE A 113 -15.15 16.08 14.79
CA PHE A 113 -15.33 17.53 14.90
C PHE A 113 -14.91 18.05 16.28
N LYS A 114 -13.71 17.65 16.74
CA LYS A 114 -13.21 18.00 18.07
C LYS A 114 -13.18 19.51 18.29
N GLY A 115 -13.71 19.95 19.43
CA GLY A 115 -13.75 21.36 19.81
C GLY A 115 -14.97 22.13 19.30
N ILE A 116 -15.87 21.50 18.53
CA ILE A 116 -17.13 22.08 18.05
C ILE A 116 -18.30 21.46 18.82
N GLY A 117 -18.66 22.02 19.97
CA GLY A 117 -19.86 21.61 20.72
C GLY A 117 -21.17 22.18 20.14
N GLU A 118 -22.31 21.82 20.73
CA GLU A 118 -23.65 22.19 20.24
C GLU A 118 -23.84 23.71 20.08
N SER A 119 -23.30 24.52 21.00
CA SER A 119 -23.35 25.99 20.89
C SER A 119 -22.57 26.52 19.68
N LYS A 120 -21.34 26.02 19.44
CA LYS A 120 -20.53 26.41 18.27
C LYS A 120 -21.13 25.90 16.97
N ALA A 121 -21.64 24.67 16.96
CA ALA A 121 -22.30 24.09 15.80
C ALA A 121 -23.57 24.89 15.42
N ARG A 122 -24.33 25.37 16.42
CA ARG A 122 -25.49 26.25 16.18
C ARG A 122 -25.07 27.61 15.63
N ALA A 123 -24.06 28.25 16.22
CA ALA A 123 -23.52 29.51 15.69
C ALA A 123 -22.96 29.36 14.26
N LEU A 124 -22.35 28.21 13.96
CA LEU A 124 -21.85 27.86 12.63
C LEU A 124 -23.00 27.71 11.62
N TRP A 125 -24.11 27.09 12.03
CA TRP A 125 -25.31 26.98 11.21
C TRP A 125 -26.02 28.31 11.01
N GLU A 126 -26.06 29.17 12.03
CA GLU A 126 -26.61 30.53 11.92
C GLU A 126 -25.79 31.40 10.95
N LEU A 127 -24.46 31.24 10.95
CA LEU A 127 -23.55 31.97 10.04
C LEU A 127 -23.67 31.51 8.58
N LEU A 128 -23.77 30.20 8.34
CA LEU A 128 -23.65 29.63 6.99
C LEU A 128 -25.00 29.19 6.40
N GLY A 129 -25.91 28.65 7.21
CA GLY A 129 -27.18 28.09 6.78
C GLY A 129 -27.02 27.16 5.56
N LYS A 130 -27.66 27.54 4.44
CA LYS A 130 -27.61 26.79 3.17
C LYS A 130 -26.21 26.73 2.55
N ASP A 131 -25.34 27.68 2.87
CA ASP A 131 -23.97 27.74 2.38
C ASP A 131 -23.01 26.86 3.18
N PHE A 132 -23.49 26.13 4.19
CA PHE A 132 -22.64 25.27 5.02
C PHE A 132 -21.85 24.25 4.16
N HIS A 133 -22.56 23.42 3.40
CA HIS A 133 -21.91 22.37 2.59
C HIS A 133 -20.98 22.94 1.50
N PRO A 134 -21.38 23.98 0.73
CA PRO A 134 -20.46 24.64 -0.20
C PRO A 134 -19.19 25.19 0.45
N THR A 135 -19.32 25.84 1.61
CA THR A 135 -18.20 26.48 2.32
C THR A 135 -17.22 25.46 2.87
N VAL A 136 -17.70 24.37 3.46
CA VAL A 136 -16.84 23.35 4.10
C VAL A 136 -16.30 22.33 3.07
N ARG A 137 -16.85 22.26 1.85
CA ARG A 137 -16.38 21.35 0.79
C ARG A 137 -15.00 21.70 0.22
N LYS A 138 -14.63 22.98 0.27
CA LYS A 138 -13.32 23.49 -0.20
C LYS A 138 -12.66 24.31 0.90
N ASP A 139 -11.53 23.82 1.38
CA ASP A 139 -10.67 24.54 2.32
C ASP A 139 -9.94 25.66 1.57
N THR A 140 -10.47 26.88 1.64
CA THR A 140 -9.90 28.09 1.01
C THR A 140 -9.64 29.15 2.06
N HIS A 141 -8.76 30.11 1.76
CA HIS A 141 -8.50 31.22 2.68
C HIS A 141 -9.79 31.99 3.03
N GLU A 142 -10.65 32.22 2.03
CA GLU A 142 -11.93 32.90 2.20
C GLU A 142 -12.91 32.12 3.10
N SER A 143 -13.00 30.79 2.94
CA SER A 143 -13.86 29.98 3.80
C SER A 143 -13.35 29.92 5.23
N ARG A 144 -12.03 29.82 5.44
CA ARG A 144 -11.41 29.90 6.78
C ARG A 144 -11.67 31.24 7.45
N GLU A 145 -11.48 32.34 6.73
CA GLU A 145 -11.66 33.70 7.28
C GLU A 145 -13.10 33.95 7.74
N ARG A 146 -14.07 33.47 6.96
CA ARG A 146 -15.50 33.53 7.32
C ARG A 146 -15.79 32.77 8.63
N LEU A 147 -15.13 31.63 8.85
CA LEU A 147 -15.31 30.77 10.02
C LEU A 147 -14.64 31.28 11.31
N ARG A 148 -13.60 32.11 11.21
CA ARG A 148 -12.85 32.66 12.37
C ARG A 148 -13.73 33.48 13.33
N SER A 149 -14.84 34.00 12.84
CA SER A 149 -15.83 34.72 13.65
C SER A 149 -16.52 33.83 14.70
N VAL A 150 -16.54 32.50 14.48
CA VAL A 150 -17.28 31.53 15.31
C VAL A 150 -16.37 30.42 15.87
N LEU A 151 -15.31 30.05 15.16
CA LEU A 151 -14.44 28.92 15.48
C LEU A 151 -12.98 29.35 15.66
N SER A 152 -12.25 28.69 16.56
CA SER A 152 -10.79 28.81 16.64
C SER A 152 -10.12 28.06 15.49
N GLU A 153 -8.85 28.37 15.18
CA GLU A 153 -8.09 27.67 14.13
C GLU A 153 -8.09 26.15 14.30
N ASP A 154 -7.92 25.64 15.53
CA ASP A 154 -7.99 24.20 15.80
C ASP A 154 -9.37 23.60 15.48
N SER A 155 -10.45 24.33 15.78
CA SER A 155 -11.82 23.91 15.44
C SER A 155 -12.11 24.02 13.94
N ILE A 156 -11.51 24.98 13.25
CA ILE A 156 -11.61 25.12 11.79
C ILE A 156 -10.90 23.94 11.12
N ASN A 157 -9.69 23.60 11.56
CA ASN A 157 -8.97 22.42 11.07
C ASN A 157 -9.79 21.14 11.31
N ALA A 158 -10.32 20.94 12.51
CA ALA A 158 -11.19 19.80 12.81
C ALA A 158 -12.47 19.77 11.97
N LEU A 159 -13.06 20.94 11.66
CA LEU A 159 -14.22 21.03 10.77
C LEU A 159 -13.91 20.55 9.35
N PHE A 160 -12.83 21.05 8.75
CA PHE A 160 -12.45 20.66 7.39
C PHE A 160 -11.97 19.22 7.32
N GLU A 161 -11.16 18.76 8.27
CA GLU A 161 -10.69 17.37 8.33
C GLU A 161 -11.84 16.39 8.58
N GLY A 162 -12.74 16.70 9.51
CA GLY A 162 -13.94 15.91 9.79
C GLY A 162 -14.86 15.86 8.58
N TYR A 163 -15.17 17.01 7.97
CA TYR A 163 -16.03 17.08 6.80
C TYR A 163 -15.42 16.41 5.56
N ALA A 164 -14.09 16.45 5.39
CA ALA A 164 -13.41 15.78 4.28
C ALA A 164 -13.66 14.27 4.26
N LYS A 165 -13.85 13.64 5.43
CA LYS A 165 -14.23 12.22 5.52
C LYS A 165 -15.64 11.95 4.98
N TYR A 166 -16.54 12.91 5.14
CA TYR A 166 -17.94 12.81 4.69
C TYR A 166 -18.21 13.39 3.31
N LYS A 167 -17.30 14.22 2.79
CA LYS A 167 -17.36 14.74 1.41
C LYS A 167 -17.50 13.61 0.39
N ASN A 168 -16.91 12.46 0.68
CA ASN A 168 -16.93 11.30 -0.20
C ASN A 168 -18.07 10.31 0.09
N LEU A 169 -18.96 10.59 1.04
CA LEU A 169 -19.99 9.66 1.48
C LEU A 169 -20.93 9.24 0.34
N ALA A 170 -21.30 10.18 -0.53
CA ALA A 170 -22.09 9.87 -1.73
C ALA A 170 -21.34 8.92 -2.68
N TYR A 171 -20.01 9.07 -2.80
CA TYR A 171 -19.18 8.16 -3.58
C TYR A 171 -19.10 6.77 -2.94
N CYS A 172 -18.94 6.71 -1.62
CA CYS A 172 -18.93 5.45 -0.86
C CYS A 172 -20.26 4.72 -0.95
N ASN A 173 -21.38 5.42 -0.79
CA ASN A 173 -22.73 4.84 -0.92
C ASN A 173 -22.92 4.24 -2.31
N TRP A 174 -22.59 5.00 -3.36
CA TRP A 174 -22.63 4.50 -4.74
C TRP A 174 -21.75 3.25 -4.91
N MET A 175 -20.51 3.27 -4.41
CA MET A 175 -19.61 2.12 -4.51
C MET A 175 -20.13 0.88 -3.75
N THR A 176 -20.72 1.07 -2.57
CA THR A 176 -21.36 0.00 -1.78
C THR A 176 -22.59 -0.57 -2.48
N GLU A 177 -23.43 0.26 -3.10
CA GLU A 177 -24.55 -0.19 -3.95
C GLU A 177 -24.06 -1.08 -5.10
N HIS A 178 -22.87 -0.77 -5.64
CA HIS A 178 -22.22 -1.56 -6.68
C HIS A 178 -21.38 -2.72 -6.13
N LYS A 179 -21.47 -3.02 -4.82
CA LYS A 179 -20.78 -4.12 -4.14
C LYS A 179 -19.25 -4.02 -4.19
N ILE A 180 -18.70 -2.80 -4.23
CA ILE A 180 -17.27 -2.55 -4.11
C ILE A 180 -16.90 -2.52 -2.62
N PRO A 181 -15.95 -3.35 -2.15
CA PRO A 181 -15.60 -3.42 -0.73
C PRO A 181 -15.03 -2.11 -0.17
N ALA A 182 -15.35 -1.76 1.07
CA ALA A 182 -14.90 -0.52 1.73
C ALA A 182 -13.37 -0.34 1.70
N SER A 183 -12.60 -1.42 1.89
CA SER A 183 -11.13 -1.41 1.79
C SER A 183 -10.61 -1.05 0.39
N ILE A 184 -11.39 -1.33 -0.67
CA ILE A 184 -11.10 -0.91 -2.05
C ILE A 184 -11.49 0.55 -2.24
N GLN A 185 -12.67 0.95 -1.73
CA GLN A 185 -13.16 2.33 -1.79
C GLN A 185 -12.14 3.30 -1.18
N GLN A 186 -11.60 2.98 -0.01
CA GLN A 186 -10.60 3.80 0.66
C GLN A 186 -9.31 3.96 -0.17
N ARG A 187 -8.82 2.87 -0.77
CA ARG A 187 -7.62 2.90 -1.61
C ARG A 187 -7.86 3.69 -2.90
N LEU A 188 -9.04 3.55 -3.50
CA LEU A 188 -9.45 4.27 -4.70
C LEU A 188 -9.59 5.77 -4.44
N LEU A 189 -10.31 6.16 -3.38
CA LEU A 189 -10.51 7.55 -2.99
C LEU A 189 -9.19 8.25 -2.62
N LYS A 190 -8.25 7.52 -2.01
CA LYS A 190 -6.91 8.06 -1.72
C LYS A 190 -6.14 8.40 -3.00
N HIS A 191 -6.42 7.73 -4.11
CA HIS A 191 -5.71 7.92 -5.39
C HIS A 191 -6.45 8.87 -6.35
N HIS A 192 -7.76 8.70 -6.52
CA HIS A 192 -8.57 9.43 -7.52
C HIS A 192 -9.47 10.51 -6.91
N GLY A 193 -9.62 10.58 -5.58
CA GLY A 193 -10.48 11.57 -4.92
C GLY A 193 -11.91 11.57 -5.47
N GLU A 194 -12.40 12.75 -5.87
CA GLU A 194 -13.75 12.95 -6.42
C GLU A 194 -13.96 12.28 -7.81
N GLU A 195 -12.89 11.95 -8.55
CA GLU A 195 -12.98 11.32 -9.88
C GLU A 195 -13.11 9.78 -9.83
N SER A 196 -13.21 9.22 -8.62
CA SER A 196 -13.22 7.77 -8.40
C SER A 196 -14.39 7.07 -9.11
N ILE A 197 -15.59 7.67 -9.09
CA ILE A 197 -16.76 7.10 -9.79
C ILE A 197 -16.56 7.16 -11.30
N GLU A 198 -16.13 8.29 -11.83
CA GLU A 198 -15.91 8.52 -13.25
C GLU A 198 -14.88 7.53 -13.79
N ALA A 199 -13.79 7.29 -13.05
CA ALA A 199 -12.79 6.28 -13.40
C ALA A 199 -13.40 4.86 -13.48
N ILE A 200 -14.24 4.47 -12.50
CA ILE A 200 -14.94 3.16 -12.54
C ILE A 200 -15.91 3.09 -13.71
N LYS A 201 -16.70 4.14 -13.97
CA LYS A 201 -17.66 4.18 -15.08
C LYS A 201 -16.95 4.07 -16.44
N GLN A 202 -15.78 4.69 -16.59
CA GLN A 202 -14.96 4.59 -17.80
C GLN A 202 -14.34 3.21 -17.97
N ASN A 203 -13.78 2.64 -16.89
CA ASN A 203 -13.20 1.31 -16.89
C ASN A 203 -13.28 0.64 -15.50
N PRO A 204 -14.26 -0.22 -15.24
CA PRO A 204 -14.43 -0.87 -13.93
C PRO A 204 -13.29 -1.83 -13.60
N TYR A 205 -12.54 -2.33 -14.59
CA TYR A 205 -11.35 -3.16 -14.36
C TYR A 205 -10.20 -2.42 -13.69
N VAL A 206 -10.27 -1.08 -13.56
CA VAL A 206 -9.34 -0.30 -12.73
C VAL A 206 -9.32 -0.80 -11.27
N LEU A 207 -10.43 -1.36 -10.78
CA LEU A 207 -10.57 -1.91 -9.43
C LEU A 207 -9.57 -3.05 -9.13
N ILE A 208 -9.05 -3.73 -10.16
CA ILE A 208 -7.99 -4.75 -9.99
C ILE A 208 -6.70 -4.12 -9.48
N GLY A 209 -6.36 -2.91 -9.97
CA GLY A 209 -5.23 -2.13 -9.47
C GLY A 209 -5.33 -1.82 -7.98
N PHE A 210 -6.56 -1.69 -7.48
CA PHE A 210 -6.87 -1.41 -6.08
C PHE A 210 -7.13 -2.67 -5.25
N GLY A 211 -6.98 -3.87 -5.81
CA GLY A 211 -6.98 -5.13 -5.06
C GLY A 211 -8.23 -6.00 -5.18
N MET A 212 -9.17 -5.68 -6.08
CA MET A 212 -10.22 -6.63 -6.44
C MET A 212 -9.68 -7.72 -7.38
N SER A 213 -10.22 -8.92 -7.30
CA SER A 213 -9.87 -9.98 -8.26
C SER A 213 -10.53 -9.73 -9.61
N PHE A 214 -9.90 -10.17 -10.71
CA PHE A 214 -10.53 -10.13 -12.03
C PHE A 214 -11.92 -10.76 -12.01
N THR A 215 -12.07 -11.92 -11.36
CA THR A 215 -13.34 -12.64 -11.30
C THR A 215 -14.43 -11.89 -10.55
N ASP A 216 -14.10 -11.11 -9.54
CA ASP A 216 -15.10 -10.36 -8.78
C ASP A 216 -15.51 -9.09 -9.52
N VAL A 217 -14.56 -8.43 -10.21
CA VAL A 217 -14.91 -7.34 -11.12
C VAL A 217 -15.74 -7.85 -12.29
N ASP A 218 -15.40 -8.99 -12.89
CA ASP A 218 -16.15 -9.58 -14.01
C ASP A 218 -17.59 -9.97 -13.61
N LYS A 219 -17.83 -10.30 -12.33
CA LYS A 219 -19.19 -10.50 -11.77
C LYS A 219 -19.92 -9.18 -11.49
N LEU A 220 -19.18 -8.15 -11.09
CA LEU A 220 -19.71 -6.81 -10.79
C LEU A 220 -20.13 -6.10 -12.07
N VAL A 221 -19.39 -6.31 -13.16
CA VAL A 221 -19.68 -5.76 -14.48
C VAL A 221 -21.00 -6.35 -14.99
N ASN A 222 -22.09 -5.67 -14.66
CA ASN A 222 -23.37 -5.89 -15.27
C ASN A 222 -23.33 -5.31 -16.70
N PHE A 223 -23.61 -6.14 -17.71
CA PHE A 223 -23.67 -5.75 -19.11
C PHE A 223 -24.52 -4.49 -19.34
N ASP A 224 -25.64 -4.36 -18.62
CA ASP A 224 -26.58 -3.25 -18.79
C ASP A 224 -26.07 -1.93 -18.18
N GLN A 225 -25.27 -2.01 -17.11
CA GLN A 225 -24.85 -0.84 -16.33
C GLN A 225 -23.53 -0.24 -16.83
N PHE A 226 -22.56 -1.08 -17.16
CA PHE A 226 -21.22 -0.64 -17.60
C PHE A 226 -21.02 -0.75 -19.11
N LYS A 227 -21.97 -1.38 -19.83
CA LYS A 227 -21.93 -1.56 -21.30
C LYS A 227 -20.61 -2.18 -21.77
N ILE A 228 -20.13 -3.19 -21.05
CA ILE A 228 -18.91 -3.93 -21.37
C ILE A 228 -19.32 -5.28 -21.93
N THR A 229 -18.94 -5.55 -23.17
CA THR A 229 -19.20 -6.84 -23.80
C THR A 229 -18.12 -7.87 -23.44
N VAL A 230 -18.39 -9.15 -23.74
CA VAL A 230 -17.45 -10.26 -23.46
C VAL A 230 -16.10 -10.06 -24.17
N CYS A 231 -16.11 -9.45 -25.36
CA CYS A 231 -14.95 -9.16 -26.18
C CYS A 231 -14.42 -7.72 -26.03
N ASP A 232 -14.89 -6.96 -25.02
CA ASP A 232 -14.45 -5.59 -24.82
C ASP A 232 -12.94 -5.52 -24.53
N HIS A 233 -12.24 -4.63 -25.24
CA HIS A 233 -10.80 -4.44 -25.11
C HIS A 233 -10.35 -4.12 -23.67
N ARG A 234 -11.21 -3.47 -22.85
CA ARG A 234 -10.93 -3.17 -21.43
C ARG A 234 -10.85 -4.46 -20.61
N ARG A 235 -11.85 -5.35 -20.80
CA ARG A 235 -11.92 -6.66 -20.15
C ARG A 235 -10.75 -7.56 -20.55
N LEU A 236 -10.49 -7.68 -21.84
CA LEU A 236 -9.42 -8.54 -22.37
C LEU A 236 -8.03 -8.08 -21.89
N SER A 237 -7.81 -6.77 -21.89
CA SER A 237 -6.58 -6.16 -21.38
C SER A 237 -6.40 -6.41 -19.89
N ALA A 238 -7.46 -6.27 -19.09
CA ALA A 238 -7.42 -6.51 -17.66
C ALA A 238 -7.16 -8.00 -17.33
N ALA A 239 -7.70 -8.92 -18.12
CA ALA A 239 -7.43 -10.35 -17.99
C ALA A 239 -5.95 -10.66 -18.27
N LEU A 240 -5.38 -10.05 -19.32
CA LEU A 240 -3.97 -10.20 -19.66
C LEU A 240 -3.05 -9.59 -18.57
N GLU A 241 -3.35 -8.39 -18.08
CA GLU A 241 -2.62 -7.77 -16.97
C GLU A 241 -2.66 -8.65 -15.71
N THR A 242 -3.82 -9.23 -15.39
CA THR A 242 -3.98 -10.14 -14.25
C THR A 242 -3.14 -11.40 -14.42
N ALA A 243 -3.07 -11.95 -15.64
CA ALA A 243 -2.22 -13.10 -15.95
C ALA A 243 -0.73 -12.76 -15.80
N ILE A 244 -0.30 -11.59 -16.27
CA ILE A 244 1.07 -11.08 -16.08
C ILE A 244 1.39 -10.93 -14.60
N ARG A 245 0.51 -10.29 -13.82
CA ARG A 245 0.67 -10.13 -12.37
C ARG A 245 0.84 -11.47 -11.66
N LYS A 246 0.13 -12.51 -12.11
CA LYS A 246 0.27 -13.86 -11.54
C LYS A 246 1.66 -14.46 -11.75
N GLU A 247 2.33 -14.15 -12.86
CA GLU A 247 3.71 -14.58 -13.08
C GLU A 247 4.69 -13.77 -12.20
N ILE A 248 4.42 -12.49 -11.96
CA ILE A 248 5.21 -11.66 -11.03
C ILE A 248 5.12 -12.22 -9.60
N GLU A 249 3.94 -12.64 -9.16
CA GLU A 249 3.74 -13.30 -7.86
C GLU A 249 4.51 -14.62 -7.72
N LYS A 250 4.90 -15.27 -8.83
CA LYS A 250 5.76 -16.45 -8.83
C LYS A 250 7.27 -16.11 -8.80
N GLY A 251 7.61 -14.83 -8.82
CA GLY A 251 8.98 -14.34 -8.80
C GLY A 251 9.52 -13.86 -10.16
N HIS A 252 8.73 -13.89 -11.23
CA HIS A 252 9.19 -13.46 -12.56
C HIS A 252 9.17 -11.94 -12.73
N THR A 253 10.14 -11.38 -13.45
CA THR A 253 10.14 -9.94 -13.82
C THR A 253 9.62 -9.69 -15.23
N TYR A 254 9.60 -10.72 -16.07
CA TYR A 254 8.98 -10.75 -17.39
C TYR A 254 8.36 -12.12 -17.65
N THR A 255 7.56 -12.27 -18.70
CA THR A 255 6.93 -13.55 -19.05
C THR A 255 6.74 -13.72 -20.55
N THR A 256 6.23 -14.87 -20.98
CA THR A 256 5.98 -15.19 -22.39
C THR A 256 4.50 -15.53 -22.61
N GLN A 257 4.07 -15.46 -23.87
CA GLN A 257 2.72 -15.86 -24.25
C GLN A 257 2.38 -17.29 -23.82
N ALA A 258 3.36 -18.21 -23.86
CA ALA A 258 3.19 -19.60 -23.47
C ALA A 258 2.87 -19.76 -21.97
N CYS A 259 3.54 -18.99 -21.11
CA CYS A 259 3.30 -18.98 -19.67
C CYS A 259 1.96 -18.34 -19.29
N LEU A 260 1.55 -17.29 -20.03
CA LEU A 260 0.32 -16.55 -19.78
C LEU A 260 -0.95 -17.31 -20.20
N ARG A 261 -0.86 -18.05 -21.32
CA ARG A 261 -2.02 -18.68 -21.98
C ARG A 261 -2.84 -19.60 -21.06
N PRO A 262 -2.26 -20.48 -20.22
CA PRO A 262 -3.05 -21.34 -19.31
C PRO A 262 -3.92 -20.54 -18.33
N TYR A 263 -3.36 -19.51 -17.70
CA TYR A 263 -4.10 -18.70 -16.73
C TYR A 263 -5.14 -17.82 -17.43
N LEU A 264 -4.79 -17.23 -18.57
CA LEU A 264 -5.72 -16.43 -19.37
C LEU A 264 -6.91 -17.27 -19.89
N THR A 265 -6.67 -18.52 -20.31
CA THR A 265 -7.72 -19.48 -20.68
C THR A 265 -8.64 -19.79 -19.50
N LYS A 266 -8.10 -19.88 -18.28
CA LYS A 266 -8.91 -20.07 -17.06
C LYS A 266 -9.81 -18.86 -16.77
N LEU A 267 -9.32 -17.64 -17.00
CA LEU A 267 -10.08 -16.40 -16.78
C LEU A 267 -11.17 -16.21 -17.82
N LEU A 268 -10.82 -16.31 -19.11
CA LEU A 268 -11.71 -15.97 -20.22
C LEU A 268 -12.60 -17.13 -20.66
N LYS A 269 -12.23 -18.39 -20.35
CA LYS A 269 -12.93 -19.64 -20.69
C LYS A 269 -13.21 -19.87 -22.17
N ASP A 270 -12.56 -19.09 -23.05
CA ASP A 270 -12.77 -19.11 -24.49
C ASP A 270 -11.42 -18.87 -25.22
N LYS A 271 -11.14 -19.67 -26.25
CA LYS A 271 -9.85 -19.63 -26.98
C LYS A 271 -9.74 -18.44 -27.94
N GLU A 272 -10.85 -17.99 -28.51
CA GLU A 272 -10.89 -16.83 -29.40
C GLU A 272 -10.64 -15.56 -28.58
N LEU A 273 -11.31 -15.42 -27.42
CA LEU A 273 -11.08 -14.29 -26.51
C LEU A 273 -9.63 -14.22 -26.01
N VAL A 274 -9.00 -15.36 -25.73
CA VAL A 274 -7.57 -15.42 -25.36
C VAL A 274 -6.69 -14.88 -26.49
N THR A 275 -7.02 -15.22 -27.74
CA THR A 275 -6.28 -14.74 -28.91
C THR A 275 -6.48 -13.24 -29.11
N GLU A 276 -7.71 -12.76 -28.96
CA GLU A 276 -8.03 -11.34 -29.00
C GLU A 276 -7.38 -10.55 -27.85
N ALA A 277 -7.26 -11.13 -26.65
CA ALA A 277 -6.57 -10.49 -25.53
C ALA A 277 -5.08 -10.24 -25.82
N PHE A 278 -4.40 -11.19 -26.47
CA PHE A 278 -3.02 -10.98 -26.91
C PHE A 278 -2.90 -9.94 -28.03
N LYS A 279 -3.89 -9.84 -28.93
CA LYS A 279 -3.92 -8.79 -29.97
C LYS A 279 -4.19 -7.41 -29.39
N ALA A 280 -5.21 -7.28 -28.54
CA ALA A 280 -5.63 -6.02 -27.90
C ALA A 280 -4.59 -5.46 -26.92
N GLY A 281 -3.64 -6.30 -26.50
CA GLY A 281 -2.64 -5.99 -25.50
C GLY A 281 -1.42 -5.17 -25.96
N HIS A 282 -1.37 -4.65 -27.18
CA HIS A 282 -0.18 -3.92 -27.64
C HIS A 282 -0.19 -2.46 -27.14
N ASN A 283 0.92 -2.03 -26.53
CA ASN A 283 1.22 -0.65 -26.12
C ASN A 283 0.23 0.00 -25.13
N LYS A 284 0.11 -0.57 -23.94
CA LYS A 284 -0.53 0.10 -22.79
C LYS A 284 0.51 0.44 -21.74
N ALA A 285 0.26 1.49 -20.95
CA ALA A 285 1.20 1.96 -19.93
C ALA A 285 1.65 0.88 -18.91
N GLN A 286 0.89 -0.21 -18.76
CA GLN A 286 1.07 -1.23 -17.73
C GLN A 286 2.14 -2.29 -18.06
N TYR A 287 2.38 -2.61 -19.33
CA TYR A 287 3.44 -3.53 -19.76
C TYR A 287 3.87 -3.28 -21.20
N ILE A 288 5.08 -3.71 -21.53
CA ILE A 288 5.71 -3.57 -22.83
C ILE A 288 5.91 -4.97 -23.43
N LEU A 289 5.53 -5.13 -24.70
CA LEU A 289 5.84 -6.31 -25.49
C LEU A 289 7.17 -6.08 -26.19
N ASN A 290 8.17 -6.92 -25.92
CA ASN A 290 9.42 -6.92 -26.68
C ASN A 290 9.19 -7.70 -27.99
N PRO A 291 9.26 -7.04 -29.16
CA PRO A 291 8.95 -7.68 -30.45
C PRO A 291 9.98 -8.74 -30.86
N ASP A 292 11.24 -8.59 -30.43
CA ASP A 292 12.33 -9.50 -30.82
C ASP A 292 12.26 -10.83 -30.07
N THR A 293 11.84 -10.79 -28.80
CA THR A 293 11.78 -11.97 -27.92
C THR A 293 10.36 -12.50 -27.71
N GLY A 294 9.33 -11.73 -28.08
CA GLY A 294 7.93 -12.04 -27.78
C GLY A 294 7.60 -12.05 -26.27
N SER A 295 8.45 -11.41 -25.45
CA SER A 295 8.31 -11.37 -24.00
C SER A 295 7.51 -10.14 -23.53
N TYR A 296 6.70 -10.35 -22.50
CA TYR A 296 5.87 -9.33 -21.86
C TYR A 296 6.57 -8.85 -20.59
N HIS A 297 6.87 -7.55 -20.55
CA HIS A 297 7.58 -6.88 -19.47
C HIS A 297 6.63 -5.93 -18.76
N PRO A 298 6.18 -6.24 -17.53
CA PRO A 298 5.51 -5.27 -16.67
C PRO A 298 6.32 -3.97 -16.59
N THR A 299 5.69 -2.82 -16.84
CA THR A 299 6.41 -1.53 -16.93
C THR A 299 7.13 -1.20 -15.62
N ALA A 300 6.50 -1.47 -14.48
CA ALA A 300 7.10 -1.19 -13.18
C ALA A 300 8.38 -2.01 -12.94
N GLN A 301 8.34 -3.32 -13.21
CA GLN A 301 9.49 -4.21 -13.07
C GLN A 301 10.60 -3.83 -14.04
N LEU A 302 10.28 -3.56 -15.31
CA LEU A 302 11.27 -3.12 -16.29
C LEU A 302 11.95 -1.80 -15.89
N LEU A 303 11.18 -0.84 -15.36
CA LEU A 303 11.74 0.40 -14.81
C LEU A 303 12.68 0.13 -13.63
N MET A 304 12.27 -0.74 -12.71
CA MET A 304 13.11 -1.14 -11.57
C MET A 304 14.41 -1.80 -12.03
N GLU A 305 14.34 -2.75 -12.98
CA GLU A 305 15.51 -3.40 -13.57
C GLU A 305 16.45 -2.38 -14.19
N ASN A 306 15.93 -1.47 -15.01
CA ASN A 306 16.72 -0.44 -15.66
C ASN A 306 17.43 0.49 -14.67
N VAL A 307 16.75 0.90 -13.60
CA VAL A 307 17.35 1.76 -12.57
C VAL A 307 18.44 1.04 -11.80
N VAL A 308 18.19 -0.20 -11.36
CA VAL A 308 19.17 -1.03 -10.66
C VAL A 308 20.38 -1.30 -11.56
N ALA A 309 20.17 -1.75 -12.79
CA ALA A 309 21.24 -2.05 -13.74
C ALA A 309 22.07 -0.80 -14.07
N LYS A 310 21.42 0.34 -14.36
CA LYS A 310 22.12 1.60 -14.64
C LYS A 310 22.98 2.03 -13.45
N ARG A 311 22.45 1.90 -12.23
CA ARG A 311 23.18 2.29 -11.02
C ARG A 311 24.38 1.39 -10.76
N LEU A 312 24.19 0.08 -10.81
CA LEU A 312 25.28 -0.87 -10.59
C LEU A 312 26.35 -0.76 -11.67
N LYS A 313 25.96 -0.55 -12.94
CA LYS A 313 26.91 -0.32 -14.04
C LYS A 313 27.74 0.96 -13.83
N ALA A 314 27.12 2.03 -13.34
CA ALA A 314 27.83 3.28 -13.05
C ALA A 314 28.88 3.11 -11.93
N LEU A 315 28.59 2.28 -10.92
CA LEU A 315 29.55 1.92 -9.87
C LEU A 315 30.62 0.95 -10.40
N ALA A 316 30.26 -0.03 -11.22
CA ALA A 316 31.21 -1.01 -11.77
C ALA A 316 32.28 -0.35 -12.67
N ASN A 317 31.94 0.79 -13.29
CA ASN A 317 32.90 1.59 -14.05
C ASN A 317 33.89 2.37 -13.16
N GLN A 318 33.68 2.43 -11.84
CA GLN A 318 34.60 3.04 -10.88
C GLN A 318 35.47 1.93 -10.26
N ASN A 319 36.60 1.66 -10.92
CA ASN A 319 37.59 0.64 -10.56
C ASN A 319 38.99 1.25 -10.46
N ASN A 320 40.01 0.45 -10.16
CA ASN A 320 41.38 0.91 -9.87
C ASN A 320 41.41 1.89 -8.69
N LEU A 321 40.60 1.63 -7.66
CA LEU A 321 40.48 2.46 -6.47
C LEU A 321 41.44 2.03 -5.35
N TYR A 322 42.21 0.95 -5.56
CA TYR A 322 43.19 0.47 -4.61
C TYR A 322 44.47 1.30 -4.69
N ASP A 323 44.60 2.27 -3.78
CA ASP A 323 45.76 3.14 -3.63
C ASP A 323 46.63 2.75 -2.42
N GLU A 324 47.64 3.57 -2.11
CA GLU A 324 48.52 3.36 -0.96
C GLU A 324 47.75 3.39 0.38
N VAL A 325 46.70 4.21 0.47
CA VAL A 325 45.85 4.29 1.67
C VAL A 325 45.05 2.99 1.84
N ALA A 326 44.45 2.49 0.76
CA ALA A 326 43.77 1.19 0.75
C ALA A 326 44.73 0.06 1.09
N ASN A 327 45.97 0.08 0.58
CA ASN A 327 46.98 -0.92 0.90
C ASN A 327 47.38 -0.89 2.38
N SER A 328 47.65 0.29 2.92
CA SER A 328 47.97 0.44 4.34
C SER A 328 46.82 -0.05 5.23
N ALA A 329 45.57 0.28 4.85
CA ALA A 329 44.39 -0.15 5.59
C ALA A 329 44.18 -1.67 5.50
N TYR A 330 44.44 -2.27 4.34
CA TYR A 330 44.44 -3.71 4.14
C TYR A 330 45.47 -4.39 5.04
N CYS A 331 46.74 -4.00 4.99
CA CYS A 331 47.80 -4.59 5.80
C CYS A 331 47.46 -4.53 7.30
N SER A 332 47.05 -3.35 7.79
CA SER A 332 46.64 -3.19 9.19
C SER A 332 45.46 -4.10 9.56
N SER A 333 44.47 -4.25 8.68
CA SER A 333 43.31 -5.13 8.93
C SER A 333 43.67 -6.61 8.97
N VAL A 334 44.70 -7.04 8.23
CA VAL A 334 45.19 -8.43 8.20
C VAL A 334 46.05 -8.73 9.42
N ASP A 335 46.88 -7.78 9.86
CA ASP A 335 47.75 -7.95 11.04
C ASP A 335 46.95 -8.16 12.34
N GLU A 336 45.70 -7.69 12.41
CA GLU A 336 44.79 -7.94 13.52
C GLU A 336 44.17 -9.34 13.54
N LEU A 337 44.31 -10.12 12.46
CA LEU A 337 43.77 -11.47 12.40
C LEU A 337 44.71 -12.46 13.09
N PRO A 338 44.17 -13.42 13.87
CA PRO A 338 44.99 -14.44 14.52
C PRO A 338 45.43 -15.56 13.55
N TYR A 339 45.16 -15.41 12.24
CA TYR A 339 45.43 -16.40 11.21
C TYR A 339 45.64 -15.72 9.85
N GLU A 340 46.34 -16.41 8.94
CA GLU A 340 46.57 -15.93 7.58
C GLU A 340 45.34 -16.13 6.67
N LEU A 341 45.13 -15.20 5.74
CA LEU A 341 44.12 -15.32 4.70
C LEU A 341 44.63 -16.18 3.55
N THR A 342 43.74 -17.01 2.99
CA THR A 342 44.05 -17.75 1.75
C THR A 342 44.16 -16.79 0.56
N LYS A 343 44.85 -17.20 -0.52
CA LYS A 343 44.99 -16.38 -1.75
C LYS A 343 43.66 -15.83 -2.28
N LYS A 344 42.60 -16.65 -2.29
CA LYS A 344 41.26 -16.22 -2.74
C LYS A 344 40.58 -15.24 -1.79
N GLN A 345 40.84 -15.37 -0.48
CA GLN A 345 40.32 -14.42 0.51
C GLN A 345 41.05 -13.08 0.39
N ILE A 346 42.37 -13.11 0.18
CA ILE A 346 43.16 -11.91 -0.13
C ILE A 346 42.61 -11.21 -1.36
N GLU A 347 42.47 -11.95 -2.47
CA GLU A 347 41.89 -11.47 -3.72
C GLU A 347 40.50 -10.84 -3.48
N ALA A 348 39.61 -11.52 -2.75
CA ALA A 348 38.29 -11.00 -2.46
C ALA A 348 38.31 -9.69 -1.64
N VAL A 349 39.20 -9.57 -0.64
CA VAL A 349 39.36 -8.33 0.13
C VAL A 349 39.90 -7.20 -0.76
N THR A 350 40.96 -7.46 -1.53
CA THR A 350 41.56 -6.45 -2.41
C THR A 350 40.59 -6.01 -3.50
N THR A 351 39.83 -6.94 -4.09
CA THR A 351 38.79 -6.63 -5.09
C THR A 351 37.70 -5.74 -4.50
N CYS A 352 37.30 -5.97 -3.25
CA CYS A 352 36.34 -5.09 -2.58
C CYS A 352 36.87 -3.67 -2.38
N LEU A 353 38.16 -3.50 -2.13
CA LEU A 353 38.78 -2.19 -1.92
C LEU A 353 39.04 -1.45 -3.25
N ASP A 354 39.30 -2.21 -4.31
CA ASP A 354 39.62 -1.70 -5.65
C ASP A 354 38.41 -1.26 -6.48
N ASN A 355 37.20 -1.72 -6.11
CA ASN A 355 35.98 -1.47 -6.87
C ASN A 355 34.92 -0.74 -6.04
N ALA A 356 34.14 0.14 -6.67
CA ALA A 356 33.04 0.82 -5.99
C ALA A 356 31.82 -0.10 -5.75
N VAL A 357 31.72 -1.19 -6.49
CA VAL A 357 30.75 -2.27 -6.24
C VAL A 357 31.44 -3.62 -6.39
N SER A 358 31.20 -4.52 -5.44
CA SER A 358 31.76 -5.88 -5.47
C SER A 358 30.80 -6.91 -4.87
N CYS A 359 31.04 -8.18 -5.18
CA CYS A 359 30.26 -9.29 -4.68
C CYS A 359 31.11 -10.40 -4.04
N ILE A 360 30.95 -10.61 -2.73
CA ILE A 360 31.58 -11.70 -2.00
C ILE A 360 30.65 -12.92 -2.02
N THR A 361 30.93 -13.86 -2.94
CA THR A 361 30.19 -15.11 -3.07
C THR A 361 30.93 -16.32 -2.52
N GLY A 362 30.20 -17.37 -2.17
CA GLY A 362 30.75 -18.66 -1.78
C GLY A 362 29.79 -19.47 -0.91
N GLY A 363 30.00 -20.79 -0.86
CA GLY A 363 29.19 -21.69 -0.04
C GLY A 363 29.33 -21.49 1.48
N ALA A 364 28.63 -22.32 2.25
CA ALA A 364 28.80 -22.36 3.70
C ALA A 364 30.23 -22.77 4.07
N GLY A 365 30.82 -22.11 5.07
CA GLY A 365 32.15 -22.45 5.58
C GLY A 365 33.35 -21.94 4.77
N THR A 366 33.15 -21.18 3.67
CA THR A 366 34.27 -20.65 2.86
C THR A 366 34.96 -19.41 3.44
N GLY A 367 34.53 -18.94 4.61
CA GLY A 367 35.09 -17.77 5.28
C GLY A 367 34.63 -16.42 4.69
N LYS A 368 33.47 -16.35 4.02
CA LYS A 368 32.88 -15.07 3.54
C LYS A 368 32.86 -13.99 4.63
N THR A 369 32.46 -14.36 5.84
CA THR A 369 32.40 -13.47 6.99
C THR A 369 33.76 -12.92 7.38
N THR A 370 34.82 -13.73 7.28
CA THR A 370 36.19 -13.29 7.51
C THR A 370 36.60 -12.26 6.46
N VAL A 371 36.40 -12.55 5.18
CA VAL A 371 36.68 -11.61 4.07
C VAL A 371 35.93 -10.29 4.28
N LEU A 372 34.63 -10.37 4.56
CA LEU A 372 33.80 -9.20 4.78
C LEU A 372 34.33 -8.38 5.98
N ARG A 373 34.58 -9.02 7.13
CA ARG A 373 35.11 -8.34 8.32
C ARG A 373 36.42 -7.61 8.01
N THR A 374 37.36 -8.26 7.33
CA THR A 374 38.65 -7.65 6.96
C THR A 374 38.45 -6.46 6.04
N ALA A 375 37.65 -6.60 4.98
CA ALA A 375 37.35 -5.50 4.07
C ALA A 375 36.69 -4.31 4.79
N LEU A 376 35.74 -4.56 5.69
CA LEU A 376 35.06 -3.51 6.45
C LEU A 376 35.99 -2.77 7.42
N ARG A 377 36.94 -3.48 8.06
CA ARG A 377 37.97 -2.82 8.87
C ARG A 377 38.85 -1.90 8.04
N ALA A 378 39.31 -2.35 6.88
CA ALA A 378 40.08 -1.51 5.96
C ALA A 378 39.27 -0.29 5.51
N TYR A 379 38.01 -0.47 5.10
CA TYR A 379 37.10 0.62 4.75
C TYR A 379 36.91 1.64 5.90
N HIS A 380 36.77 1.16 7.13
CA HIS A 380 36.65 2.02 8.30
C HIS A 380 37.91 2.86 8.52
N GLN A 381 39.09 2.26 8.41
CA GLN A 381 40.37 2.98 8.50
C GLN A 381 40.56 4.02 7.39
N MET A 382 39.99 3.77 6.20
CA MET A 382 39.94 4.73 5.08
C MET A 382 38.92 5.87 5.27
N GLY A 383 38.19 5.88 6.39
CA GLY A 383 37.21 6.91 6.76
C GLY A 383 35.80 6.69 6.22
N PHE A 384 35.44 5.47 5.80
CA PHE A 384 34.09 5.18 5.35
C PHE A 384 33.14 4.98 6.54
N GLU A 385 31.96 5.59 6.45
CA GLU A 385 30.84 5.23 7.29
C GLU A 385 30.15 3.98 6.71
N ILE A 386 30.02 2.94 7.54
CA ILE A 386 29.57 1.62 7.12
C ILE A 386 28.10 1.45 7.50
N HIS A 387 27.28 1.20 6.47
CA HIS A 387 25.86 0.90 6.58
C HIS A 387 25.65 -0.58 6.30
N ALA A 388 25.79 -1.43 7.33
CA ALA A 388 25.60 -2.86 7.17
C ALA A 388 24.15 -3.27 7.40
N VAL A 389 23.54 -3.94 6.41
CA VAL A 389 22.13 -4.30 6.43
C VAL A 389 21.88 -5.76 6.08
N ALA A 390 20.81 -6.30 6.66
CA ALA A 390 20.27 -7.62 6.32
C ALA A 390 18.73 -7.57 6.23
N LEU A 391 18.12 -8.61 5.64
CA LEU A 391 16.67 -8.66 5.44
C LEU A 391 15.88 -8.77 6.76
N SER A 392 16.40 -9.49 7.75
CA SER A 392 15.72 -9.77 9.02
C SER A 392 16.53 -9.28 10.23
N GLY A 393 15.84 -9.01 11.34
CA GLY A 393 16.50 -8.59 12.58
C GLY A 393 17.48 -9.63 13.13
N ARG A 394 17.14 -10.93 12.99
CA ARG A 394 18.05 -12.03 13.39
C ARG A 394 19.30 -12.08 12.52
N ALA A 395 19.15 -11.91 11.20
CA ALA A 395 20.30 -11.85 10.29
C ALA A 395 21.19 -10.64 10.61
N ALA A 396 20.59 -9.47 10.81
CA ALA A 396 21.34 -8.26 11.19
C ALA A 396 22.12 -8.44 12.50
N MET A 397 21.51 -9.08 13.52
CA MET A 397 22.18 -9.34 14.80
C MET A 397 23.38 -10.28 14.63
N ARG A 398 23.22 -11.38 13.88
CA ARG A 398 24.33 -12.31 13.58
C ARG A 398 25.44 -11.61 12.79
N LEU A 399 25.06 -10.77 11.82
CA LEU A 399 26.00 -9.96 11.07
C LEU A 399 26.79 -9.05 12.02
N HIS A 400 26.13 -8.36 12.95
CA HIS A 400 26.77 -7.49 13.95
C HIS A 400 27.80 -8.24 14.79
N GLU A 401 27.41 -9.39 15.38
CA GLU A 401 28.30 -10.26 16.15
C GLU A 401 29.51 -10.72 15.31
N SER A 402 29.29 -10.88 14.01
CA SER A 402 30.28 -11.39 13.08
C SER A 402 31.22 -10.33 12.54
N ILE A 403 30.81 -9.09 12.31
CA ILE A 403 31.66 -8.05 11.69
C ILE A 403 32.13 -6.99 12.69
N GLY A 404 31.46 -6.87 13.85
CA GLY A 404 31.78 -5.88 14.88
C GLY A 404 31.35 -4.44 14.56
N PHE A 405 30.60 -4.23 13.48
CA PHE A 405 30.03 -2.93 13.07
C PHE A 405 28.54 -2.88 13.37
N ILE A 406 28.01 -1.68 13.60
CA ILE A 406 26.57 -1.48 13.81
C ILE A 406 25.82 -1.94 12.55
N THR A 407 24.82 -2.80 12.74
CA THR A 407 23.97 -3.29 11.66
C THR A 407 22.52 -2.87 11.87
N SER A 408 21.74 -2.96 10.80
CA SER A 408 20.30 -2.78 10.87
C SER A 408 19.57 -3.66 9.86
N THR A 409 18.24 -3.69 9.93
CA THR A 409 17.46 -4.29 8.86
C THR A 409 17.37 -3.33 7.69
N ILE A 410 17.24 -3.84 6.47
CA ILE A 410 16.95 -3.03 5.27
C ILE A 410 15.72 -2.14 5.51
N ALA A 411 14.67 -2.68 6.14
CA ALA A 411 13.48 -1.91 6.47
C ALA A 411 13.75 -0.76 7.46
N LYS A 412 14.69 -0.90 8.40
CA LYS A 412 15.08 0.16 9.33
C LYS A 412 15.90 1.23 8.61
N LEU A 413 16.80 0.84 7.70
CA LEU A 413 17.55 1.77 6.85
C LEU A 413 16.60 2.62 6.01
N LEU A 414 15.71 1.99 5.23
CA LEU A 414 14.76 2.65 4.32
C LEU A 414 13.70 3.55 5.00
N ARG A 415 13.64 3.58 6.34
CA ARG A 415 12.79 4.50 7.11
C ARG A 415 13.51 5.77 7.57
N ARG A 416 14.83 5.80 7.44
CA ARG A 416 15.65 6.99 7.74
C ARG A 416 15.69 7.90 6.52
N GLU A 417 16.38 9.03 6.65
CA GLU A 417 16.70 9.85 5.49
C GLU A 417 17.68 9.11 4.56
N PRO A 418 17.61 9.35 3.23
CA PRO A 418 18.59 8.81 2.28
C PRO A 418 20.03 9.11 2.69
N ILE A 419 20.94 8.18 2.38
CA ILE A 419 22.37 8.34 2.68
C ILE A 419 22.97 9.32 1.67
N GLU A 420 23.29 10.52 2.15
CA GLU A 420 23.89 11.61 1.39
C GLU A 420 25.25 12.00 2.00
N PRO A 421 26.35 12.00 1.21
CA PRO A 421 27.63 12.51 1.64
C PRO A 421 27.57 13.96 2.09
N SER A 422 28.32 14.28 3.14
CA SER A 422 28.51 15.64 3.63
C SER A 422 29.99 16.03 3.59
N SER A 423 30.28 17.31 3.86
CA SER A 423 31.67 17.78 3.97
C SER A 423 32.44 17.05 5.08
N ASP A 424 31.76 16.73 6.18
CA ASP A 424 32.37 16.06 7.35
C ASP A 424 32.43 14.55 7.16
N GLN A 425 31.45 13.97 6.46
CA GLN A 425 31.39 12.54 6.16
C GLN A 425 31.19 12.33 4.64
N PRO A 426 32.26 12.36 3.82
CA PRO A 426 32.15 12.26 2.36
C PRO A 426 32.09 10.83 1.83
N LYS A 427 32.48 9.83 2.64
CA LYS A 427 32.64 8.43 2.23
C LYS A 427 31.64 7.54 2.96
N HIS A 428 30.86 6.78 2.20
CA HIS A 428 29.94 5.79 2.75
C HIS A 428 30.00 4.48 1.98
N LEU A 429 29.76 3.39 2.69
CA LEU A 429 29.69 2.04 2.17
C LEU A 429 28.40 1.37 2.62
N LEU A 430 27.61 0.87 1.68
CA LEU A 430 26.47 0.00 1.95
C LEU A 430 26.89 -1.47 1.84
N VAL A 431 26.62 -2.26 2.87
CA VAL A 431 26.89 -3.69 2.89
C VAL A 431 25.57 -4.43 2.97
N ILE A 432 25.30 -5.31 2.00
CA ILE A 432 24.06 -6.09 1.94
C ILE A 432 24.41 -7.56 2.19
N ASP A 433 24.07 -8.04 3.38
CA ASP A 433 24.23 -9.43 3.77
C ASP A 433 23.02 -10.29 3.35
N GLU A 434 23.29 -11.56 3.04
CA GLU A 434 22.33 -12.50 2.46
C GLU A 434 21.59 -11.92 1.23
N ALA A 435 22.37 -11.32 0.33
CA ALA A 435 21.86 -10.63 -0.86
C ALA A 435 21.05 -11.54 -1.82
N SER A 436 21.19 -12.87 -1.71
CA SER A 436 20.43 -13.86 -2.48
C SER A 436 18.93 -13.78 -2.23
N MET A 437 18.52 -13.30 -1.05
CA MET A 437 17.11 -13.17 -0.66
C MET A 437 16.50 -11.81 -1.02
N ILE A 438 17.26 -10.91 -1.66
CA ILE A 438 16.80 -9.56 -2.00
C ILE A 438 16.12 -9.55 -3.36
N ASP A 439 14.84 -9.21 -3.35
CA ASP A 439 14.05 -9.05 -4.58
C ASP A 439 14.33 -7.72 -5.28
N LEU A 440 13.88 -7.62 -6.54
CA LEU A 440 14.05 -6.44 -7.36
C LEU A 440 13.42 -5.17 -6.75
N PRO A 441 12.16 -5.19 -6.22
CA PRO A 441 11.60 -4.00 -5.58
C PRO A 441 12.41 -3.50 -4.38
N THR A 442 12.95 -4.41 -3.56
CA THR A 442 13.79 -4.05 -2.41
C THR A 442 15.12 -3.48 -2.87
N MET A 443 15.76 -4.09 -3.87
CA MET A 443 16.99 -3.56 -4.46
C MET A 443 16.77 -2.17 -5.06
N TYR A 444 15.69 -1.99 -5.83
CA TYR A 444 15.31 -0.70 -6.42
C TYR A 444 15.18 0.38 -5.35
N ARG A 445 14.56 0.06 -4.21
CA ARG A 445 14.45 1.01 -3.09
C ARG A 445 15.81 1.32 -2.46
N LEU A 446 16.66 0.31 -2.26
CA LEU A 446 18.01 0.49 -1.71
C LEU A 446 18.87 1.41 -2.58
N VAL A 447 18.93 1.17 -3.89
CA VAL A 447 19.77 1.98 -4.79
C VAL A 447 19.30 3.42 -4.94
N ASN A 448 18.00 3.68 -4.76
CA ASN A 448 17.43 5.03 -4.76
C ASN A 448 17.52 5.72 -3.39
N HIS A 449 17.90 4.99 -2.34
CA HIS A 449 18.04 5.51 -0.98
C HIS A 449 19.48 5.94 -0.65
N ILE A 450 20.40 5.85 -1.62
CA ILE A 450 21.82 6.15 -1.44
C ILE A 450 22.35 7.03 -2.59
N HIS A 451 23.19 8.01 -2.25
CA HIS A 451 23.82 8.90 -3.21
C HIS A 451 24.72 8.13 -4.22
N PRO A 452 24.80 8.52 -5.52
CA PRO A 452 25.66 7.94 -6.56
C PRO A 452 27.09 7.51 -6.20
N SER A 453 27.72 8.17 -5.24
CA SER A 453 29.09 7.87 -4.79
C SER A 453 29.19 6.79 -3.70
N VAL A 454 28.08 6.37 -3.10
CA VAL A 454 28.06 5.34 -2.05
C VAL A 454 28.47 4.01 -2.66
N ARG A 455 29.55 3.42 -2.11
CA ARG A 455 30.05 2.09 -2.54
C ARG A 455 29.13 0.99 -2.03
N ILE A 456 29.12 -0.17 -2.69
CA ILE A 456 28.25 -1.30 -2.34
C ILE A 456 29.04 -2.60 -2.29
N ILE A 457 28.92 -3.34 -1.18
CA ILE A 457 29.35 -4.75 -1.11
C ILE A 457 28.12 -5.62 -0.97
N PHE A 458 27.96 -6.56 -1.89
CA PHE A 458 27.03 -7.67 -1.75
C PHE A 458 27.73 -8.87 -1.12
N THR A 459 27.09 -9.54 -0.18
CA THR A 459 27.53 -10.87 0.23
C THR A 459 26.35 -11.84 0.26
N GLY A 460 26.61 -13.08 -0.14
CA GLY A 460 25.60 -14.12 -0.21
C GLY A 460 26.04 -15.27 -1.09
N ASP A 461 25.11 -16.16 -1.37
CA ASP A 461 25.33 -17.32 -2.20
C ASP A 461 24.19 -17.40 -3.24
N PRO A 462 24.48 -17.25 -4.55
CA PRO A 462 23.44 -17.23 -5.58
C PRO A 462 22.70 -18.57 -5.70
N ASP A 463 23.27 -19.66 -5.18
CA ASP A 463 22.68 -21.00 -5.20
C ASP A 463 21.80 -21.29 -3.96
N GLN A 464 21.73 -20.36 -3.00
CA GLN A 464 20.81 -20.46 -1.86
C GLN A 464 19.38 -20.04 -2.21
N LEU A 465 18.53 -19.93 -1.17
CA LEU A 465 17.12 -19.58 -1.33
C LEU A 465 16.95 -18.27 -2.12
N PRO A 466 16.13 -18.27 -3.18
CA PRO A 466 15.84 -17.06 -3.93
C PRO A 466 14.94 -16.11 -3.12
N PRO A 467 14.77 -14.86 -3.59
CA PRO A 467 13.83 -13.94 -2.97
C PRO A 467 12.39 -14.45 -3.05
N ILE A 468 11.56 -14.05 -2.09
CA ILE A 468 10.12 -14.31 -2.12
C ILE A 468 9.44 -13.46 -3.21
N GLY A 469 9.90 -12.21 -3.38
CA GLY A 469 9.43 -11.31 -4.42
C GLY A 469 10.03 -11.61 -5.80
N CYS A 470 9.76 -10.74 -6.78
CA CYS A 470 10.25 -10.94 -8.14
C CYS A 470 11.70 -10.50 -8.35
N GLY A 471 12.39 -11.20 -9.25
CA GLY A 471 13.75 -10.90 -9.69
C GLY A 471 14.82 -11.50 -8.77
N LYS A 472 15.84 -12.13 -9.37
CA LYS A 472 16.95 -12.77 -8.66
C LYS A 472 18.22 -11.93 -8.78
N VAL A 473 18.19 -10.75 -8.15
CA VAL A 473 19.20 -9.71 -8.37
C VAL A 473 20.64 -10.21 -8.17
N LEU A 474 20.94 -10.90 -7.07
CA LEU A 474 22.30 -11.41 -6.82
C LEU A 474 22.74 -12.43 -7.89
N ALA A 475 21.85 -13.36 -8.26
CA ALA A 475 22.18 -14.37 -9.26
C ALA A 475 22.47 -13.73 -10.63
N ASP A 476 21.67 -12.72 -11.01
CA ASP A 476 21.87 -11.99 -12.26
C ASP A 476 23.16 -11.15 -12.24
N ILE A 477 23.49 -10.53 -11.08
CA ILE A 477 24.78 -9.85 -10.85
C ILE A 477 25.95 -10.80 -11.11
N VAL A 478 25.94 -11.98 -10.47
CA VAL A 478 27.01 -12.97 -10.59
C VAL A 478 27.10 -13.53 -12.02
N LEU A 479 25.97 -13.83 -12.64
CA LEU A 479 25.90 -14.36 -14.00
C LEU A 479 26.41 -13.35 -15.04
N SER A 480 26.13 -12.06 -14.83
CA SER A 480 26.52 -10.99 -15.76
C SER A 480 28.04 -10.82 -15.89
N LYS A 481 28.80 -11.20 -14.84
CA LYS A 481 30.25 -10.94 -14.70
C LYS A 481 30.64 -9.47 -14.89
N ALA A 482 29.68 -8.56 -14.74
CA ALA A 482 29.89 -7.12 -14.90
C ALA A 482 30.34 -6.44 -13.60
N ILE A 483 30.18 -7.13 -12.47
CA ILE A 483 30.58 -6.68 -11.13
C ILE A 483 31.68 -7.61 -10.62
N ALA A 484 32.69 -7.01 -9.99
CA ALA A 484 33.89 -7.68 -9.52
C ALA A 484 33.67 -8.61 -8.33
#